data_AF-A0A9C9YUZ7-F1
#
_entry.id   AF-A0A9C9YUZ7-F1
#
_cell.length_a   1.000
_cell.length_b   1.000
_cell.length_c   1.000
_cell.angle_alpha   90.00
_cell.angle_beta   90.00
_cell.angle_gamma   90.00
#
_symmetry.space_group_name_H-M   'P 1'
#
loop_
_entity.id
_entity.type
_entity.pdbx_description
1 polymer ?
#
loop_
_entity_poly.entity_id
_entity_poly.type
_entity_poly.pdbx_seq_one_letter_code
_entity_poly.pdbx_strand_id
1 'polypeptide(L)' 'GYRFVGEQIQTLDSINPQVAARLAKQFTRWRHYDDDRQALMRKELESLQTRPGLSRDVYEIVSRSLKA' A
#
# COMPACT_ATOMS: atom_id res chain seq x y z
N GLY A 1 9.82 2.87 8.98
CA GLY A 1 9.99 2.85 7.51
C GLY A 1 8.68 2.62 6.80
N TYR A 2 8.05 1.46 6.99
CA TYR A 2 6.84 1.06 6.24
C TYR A 2 5.61 1.95 6.49
N ARG A 3 5.39 2.38 7.73
CA ARG A 3 4.35 3.36 8.08
C ARG A 3 4.48 4.67 7.30
N PHE A 4 5.71 5.19 7.19
CA PHE A 4 5.99 6.39 6.42
C PHE A 4 5.62 6.21 4.95
N VAL A 5 5.91 5.05 4.35
CA VAL A 5 5.49 4.76 2.97
C VAL A 5 3.96 4.76 2.86
N GLY A 6 3.25 4.18 3.83
CA GLY A 6 1.78 4.21 3.86
C GLY A 6 1.21 5.64 3.96
N GLU A 7 1.78 6.48 4.82
CA GLU A 7 1.41 7.90 4.96
C GLU A 7 1.69 8.69 3.67
N GLN A 8 2.82 8.43 3.01
CA GLN A 8 3.16 9.05 1.73
C GLN A 8 2.23 8.59 0.62
N ILE A 9 1.87 7.29 0.55
CA ILE A 9 0.87 6.80 -0.41
C ILE A 9 -0.45 7.54 -0.22
N GLN A 10 -0.92 7.71 1.02
CA GLN A 10 -2.16 8.45 1.28
C GLN A 10 -2.08 9.91 0.84
N THR A 11 -0.99 10.59 1.20
CA THR A 11 -0.79 12.00 0.87
C THR A 11 -0.75 12.18 -0.65
N LEU A 12 -0.02 11.31 -1.34
CA LEU A 12 0.05 11.30 -2.80
C LEU A 12 -1.28 10.91 -3.43
N ASP A 13 -2.06 10.03 -2.83
CA ASP A 13 -3.35 9.59 -3.36
C ASP A 13 -4.35 10.75 -3.43
N SER A 14 -4.31 11.63 -2.43
CA SER A 14 -5.13 12.85 -2.39
C SER A 14 -4.73 13.88 -3.44
N ILE A 15 -3.48 13.88 -3.89
CA ILE A 15 -2.93 14.85 -4.87
C ILE A 15 -2.97 14.29 -6.29
N ASN A 16 -2.53 13.04 -6.44
CA ASN A 16 -2.42 12.30 -7.70
C ASN A 16 -2.48 10.77 -7.46
N PRO A 17 -3.67 10.17 -7.59
CA PRO A 17 -3.90 8.73 -7.47
C PRO A 17 -2.98 7.87 -8.34
N GLN A 18 -2.60 8.32 -9.54
CA GLN A 18 -1.76 7.52 -10.44
C GLN A 18 -0.33 7.37 -9.92
N VAL A 19 0.21 8.41 -9.28
CA VAL A 19 1.54 8.37 -8.65
C VAL A 19 1.50 7.50 -7.40
N ALA A 20 0.45 7.65 -6.57
CA ALA A 20 0.23 6.81 -5.40
C ALA A 20 0.11 5.32 -5.78
N ALA A 21 -0.62 5.01 -6.84
CA ALA A 21 -0.77 3.66 -7.38
C ALA A 21 0.57 3.04 -7.81
N ARG A 22 1.44 3.81 -8.47
CA ARG A 22 2.79 3.33 -8.84
C ARG A 22 3.64 3.03 -7.60
N LEU A 23 3.57 3.87 -6.57
CA LEU A 23 4.28 3.66 -5.31
C LEU A 23 3.74 2.42 -4.57
N ALA A 24 2.41 2.30 -4.47
CA ALA A 24 1.74 1.15 -3.88
C ALA A 24 2.14 -0.16 -4.61
N LYS A 25 2.23 -0.16 -5.95
CA LYS A 25 2.67 -1.30 -6.76
C LYS A 25 4.11 -1.74 -6.50
N GLN A 26 4.99 -0.84 -6.09
CA GLN A 26 6.33 -1.25 -5.65
C GLN A 26 6.27 -1.91 -4.26
N PHE A 27 5.38 -1.41 -3.41
CA PHE A 27 5.14 -1.95 -2.07
C PHE A 27 4.49 -3.35 -2.09
N THR A 28 3.78 -3.73 -3.16
CA THR A 28 3.18 -5.06 -3.31
C THR A 28 4.19 -6.21 -3.45
N ARG A 29 5.48 -5.92 -3.65
CA ARG A 29 6.57 -6.92 -3.72
C ARG A 29 7.03 -7.43 -2.35
N TRP A 30 6.29 -7.12 -1.28
CA TRP A 30 6.62 -7.46 0.10
C TRP A 30 6.85 -8.96 0.35
N ARG A 31 6.27 -9.85 -0.46
CA ARG A 31 6.40 -11.32 -0.31
C ARG A 31 7.78 -11.89 -0.63
N HIS A 32 8.69 -11.07 -1.17
CA HIS A 32 10.06 -11.50 -1.45
C HIS A 32 11.01 -11.18 -0.30
N TYR A 33 10.49 -10.56 0.76
CA TYR A 33 11.23 -10.34 2.00
C TYR A 33 10.97 -11.50 2.98
N ASP A 34 11.76 -11.59 4.03
CA ASP A 34 11.57 -12.44 5.22
C ASP A 34 10.26 -12.13 5.96
N ASP A 35 9.83 -13.13 6.73
CA ASP A 35 8.54 -13.17 7.43
C ASP A 35 8.28 -11.96 8.33
N ASP A 36 9.31 -11.47 9.04
CA ASP A 36 9.19 -10.30 9.91
C ASP A 36 8.86 -9.04 9.10
N ARG A 37 9.59 -8.81 8.00
CA ARG A 37 9.32 -7.67 7.10
C ARG A 37 8.01 -7.83 6.36
N GLN A 38 7.64 -9.04 5.96
CA GLN A 38 6.35 -9.33 5.37
C GLN A 38 5.21 -8.94 6.30
N ALA A 39 5.27 -9.34 7.57
CA ALA A 39 4.24 -9.04 8.56
C ALA A 39 4.08 -7.51 8.74
N LEU A 40 5.18 -6.77 8.82
CA LEU A 40 5.15 -5.32 8.96
C LEU A 40 4.57 -4.62 7.72
N MET A 41 4.98 -5.02 6.52
CA MET A 41 4.47 -4.44 5.27
C MET A 41 3.01 -4.77 5.03
N ARG A 42 2.61 -6.02 5.31
CA ARG A 42 1.22 -6.47 5.21
C ARG A 42 0.31 -5.69 6.14
N LYS A 43 0.72 -5.46 7.39
CA LYS A 43 -0.01 -4.63 8.36
C LYS A 43 -0.25 -3.21 7.83
N GLU A 44 0.75 -2.60 7.19
CA GLU A 44 0.59 -1.26 6.61
C GLU A 44 -0.31 -1.26 5.36
N LEU A 45 -0.28 -2.31 4.54
CA LEU A 45 -1.20 -2.49 3.41
C LEU A 45 -2.66 -2.69 3.87
N GLU A 46 -2.89 -3.49 4.91
CA GLU A 46 -4.21 -3.68 5.52
C GLU A 46 -4.73 -2.36 6.12
N SER A 47 -3.86 -1.60 6.80
CA SER A 47 -4.17 -0.26 7.30
C SER A 47 -4.58 0.69 6.16
N LEU A 48 -3.84 0.70 5.05
CA LEU A 48 -4.21 1.48 3.86
C LEU A 48 -5.57 1.07 3.28
N GLN A 49 -5.85 -0.22 3.16
CA GLN A 49 -7.11 -0.72 2.59
C GLN A 49 -8.34 -0.28 3.38
N THR A 50 -8.22 -0.20 4.71
CA THR A 50 -9.32 0.16 5.61
C THR A 50 -9.52 1.68 5.73
N ARG A 51 -8.65 2.51 5.13
CA ARG A 51 -8.75 3.96 5.24
C ARG A 51 -9.84 4.54 4.32
N PRO A 52 -10.68 5.44 4.84
CA PRO A 52 -11.67 6.14 4.04
C PRO A 52 -11.01 7.13 3.06
N GLY A 53 -11.59 7.26 1.87
CA GLY A 53 -11.12 8.21 0.85
C GLY A 53 -9.97 7.72 -0.02
N LEU A 54 -9.56 6.46 0.11
CA LEU A 54 -8.58 5.85 -0.78
C LEU A 54 -9.13 5.77 -2.21
N SER A 55 -8.34 6.18 -3.19
CA SER A 55 -8.70 6.06 -4.59
C SER A 55 -8.89 4.60 -5.01
N ARG A 56 -9.73 4.41 -6.03
CA ARG A 56 -9.99 3.08 -6.59
C ARG A 56 -8.71 2.41 -7.10
N ASP A 57 -7.81 3.16 -7.73
CA ASP A 57 -6.57 2.63 -8.30
C ASP A 57 -5.65 2.05 -7.22
N VAL A 58 -5.45 2.79 -6.12
CA VAL A 58 -4.63 2.31 -5.00
C VAL A 58 -5.33 1.15 -4.28
N TYR A 59 -6.64 1.24 -4.06
CA TYR A 59 -7.43 0.17 -3.44
C TYR A 59 -7.32 -1.14 -4.22
N GLU A 60 -7.46 -1.12 -5.55
CA GLU A 60 -7.35 -2.33 -6.38
C GLU A 60 -5.96 -2.97 -6.28
N ILE A 61 -4.89 -2.16 -6.27
CA ILE A 61 -3.51 -2.65 -6.16
C ILE A 61 -3.26 -3.30 -4.79
N VAL A 62 -3.65 -2.60 -3.71
CA VAL A 62 -3.50 -3.10 -2.33
C VAL A 62 -4.33 -4.38 -2.13
N SER A 63 -5.58 -4.38 -2.58
CA SER A 63 -6.48 -5.54 -2.46
C SER A 63 -5.95 -6.76 -3.22
N ARG A 64 -5.46 -6.58 -4.46
CA ARG A 64 -4.82 -7.67 -5.22
C ARG A 64 -3.56 -8.18 -4.52
N SER A 65 -2.76 -7.28 -3.94
CA SER A 65 -1.53 -7.66 -3.22
C SER A 65 -1.78 -8.42 -1.92
N LEU A 66 -2.89 -8.16 -1.24
CA LEU A 66 -3.27 -8.88 -0.02
C LEU A 66 -3.95 -10.22 -0.32
N LYS A 67 -4.63 -10.35 -1.46
CA LYS A 67 -5.37 -11.57 -1.86
C LYS A 67 -4.52 -12.66 -2.51
N ALA A 68 -3.46 -12.29 -3.24
CA ALA A 68 -2.65 -13.28 -3.95
C ALA A 68 -1.95 -14.24 -2.97
#